data_AF-A0A3B8NYE3-F1
#
_entry.id   AF-A0A3B8NYE3-F1
#
_cell.length_a   1.000
_cell.length_b   1.000
_cell.length_c   1.000
_cell.angle_alpha   90.00
_cell.angle_beta   90.00
_cell.angle_gamma   90.00
#
_symmetry.space_group_name_H-M   'P 1'
#
loop_
_entity.id
_entity.type
_entity.pdbx_description
1 polymer ?
#
loop_
_entity_poly.entity_id
_entity_poly.type
_entity_poly.pdbx_seq_one_letter_code
_entity_poly.pdbx_strand_id
1 'polypeptide(L)'
;MENLIWYLVMIPCSALLTGIGIYAWNRKKPMWFWAGTEVKETELSDVTAYNHANGLMWGIYSLIYWAAALIGVQNGRVALVLIAAGCVIGIPLLVVVYQRICKKYKVQ
;
A
#
# COMPACT_ATOMS: atom_id res chain seq x y z
N MET A 1 13.20 -17.13 20.32
CA MET A 1 12.79 -17.70 19.02
C MET A 1 11.53 -17.05 18.48
N GLU A 2 10.48 -16.86 19.30
CA GLU A 2 9.22 -16.22 18.85
C GLU A 2 9.40 -14.84 18.23
N ASN A 3 10.18 -13.95 18.86
CA ASN A 3 10.44 -12.61 18.28
C ASN A 3 11.18 -12.66 16.94
N LEU A 4 12.04 -13.67 16.73
CA LEU A 4 12.75 -13.85 15.47
C LEU A 4 11.77 -14.30 14.36
N ILE A 5 10.92 -15.28 14.66
CA ILE A 5 9.87 -15.75 13.73
C ILE A 5 8.93 -14.61 13.37
N TRP A 6 8.50 -13.81 14.36
CA TRP A 6 7.66 -12.64 14.15
C TRP A 6 8.27 -11.66 13.14
N TYR A 7 9.53 -11.26 13.34
CA TYR A 7 10.21 -10.34 12.43
C TYR A 7 10.47 -10.94 11.05
N LEU A 8 10.81 -12.22 10.97
CA LEU A 8 10.99 -12.93 9.69
C LEU A 8 9.73 -12.93 8.84
N VAL A 9 8.54 -12.84 9.45
CA VAL A 9 7.27 -12.73 8.72
C VAL A 9 6.92 -11.27 8.47
N MET A 10 6.93 -10.44 9.51
CA MET A 10 6.40 -9.08 9.45
C MET A 10 7.26 -8.11 8.63
N ILE A 11 8.58 -8.25 8.67
CA ILE A 11 9.48 -7.35 7.93
C ILE A 11 9.31 -7.56 6.42
N PRO A 12 9.37 -8.78 5.85
CA PRO A 12 9.14 -8.98 4.43
C PRO A 12 7.75 -8.52 3.97
N CYS A 13 6.69 -8.76 4.74
CA CYS A 13 5.35 -8.27 4.41
C CYS A 13 5.28 -6.73 4.35
N SER A 14 5.86 -6.05 5.36
CA SER A 14 5.86 -4.59 5.42
C SER A 14 6.74 -3.97 4.32
N ALA A 15 7.89 -4.59 4.06
CA ALA A 15 8.82 -4.21 3.00
C ALA A 15 8.20 -4.40 1.61
N LEU A 16 7.44 -5.47 1.38
CA LEU A 16 6.74 -5.69 0.12
C LEU A 16 5.76 -4.55 -0.20
N LEU A 17 4.91 -4.18 0.77
CA LEU A 17 3.94 -3.08 0.61
C LEU A 17 4.64 -1.73 0.38
N THR A 18 5.72 -1.48 1.12
CA THR A 18 6.55 -0.28 0.93
C THR A 18 7.21 -0.29 -0.45
N GLY A 19 7.69 -1.45 -0.90
CA GLY A 19 8.31 -1.67 -2.20
C GLY A 19 7.33 -1.42 -3.35
N ILE A 20 6.05 -1.80 -3.21
CA ILE A 20 5.00 -1.45 -4.17
C ILE A 20 4.84 0.08 -4.27
N GLY A 21 4.86 0.78 -3.13
CA GLY A 21 4.80 2.24 -3.11
C GLY A 21 5.97 2.91 -3.81
N ILE A 22 7.20 2.46 -3.52
CA ILE A 22 8.42 2.94 -4.17
C ILE A 22 8.42 2.62 -5.66
N TYR A 23 7.98 1.41 -6.03
CA TYR A 23 7.87 1.00 -7.42
C TYR A 23 6.87 1.88 -8.18
N ALA A 24 5.68 2.09 -7.61
CA ALA A 24 4.66 2.98 -8.19
C ALA A 24 5.22 4.39 -8.38
N TRP A 25 5.91 4.95 -7.38
CA TRP A 25 6.49 6.29 -7.45
C TRP A 25 7.49 6.45 -8.61
N ASN A 26 8.35 5.46 -8.84
CA ASN A 26 9.38 5.54 -9.88
C ASN A 26 8.92 5.07 -11.26
N ARG A 27 7.67 4.61 -11.37
CA ARG A 27 7.14 4.01 -12.60
C ARG A 27 6.87 5.08 -13.66
N LYS A 28 7.21 4.77 -14.92
CA LYS A 28 6.88 5.62 -16.07
C LYS A 28 5.52 5.30 -16.70
N LYS A 29 5.08 4.04 -16.59
CA LYS A 29 3.74 3.61 -17.01
C LYS A 29 2.72 3.73 -15.87
N PRO A 30 1.42 3.92 -16.15
CA PRO A 30 0.39 4.06 -15.12
C PRO A 30 0.33 2.84 -14.21
N MET A 31 0.47 3.05 -12.91
CA MET A 31 0.27 2.02 -11.90
C MET A 31 -1.17 1.49 -11.93
N TRP A 32 -1.33 0.17 -11.81
CA TRP A 32 -2.63 -0.47 -11.59
C TRP A 32 -2.74 -0.92 -10.15
N PHE A 33 -3.98 -1.06 -9.68
CA PHE A 33 -4.24 -1.58 -8.34
C PHE A 33 -4.43 -3.10 -8.34
N TRP A 34 -5.21 -3.63 -9.29
CA TRP A 34 -5.53 -5.04 -9.37
C TRP A 34 -4.66 -5.74 -10.42
N ALA A 35 -4.23 -6.96 -10.11
CA ALA A 35 -3.59 -7.82 -11.10
C ALA A 35 -4.51 -8.01 -12.32
N GLY A 36 -3.95 -7.91 -13.52
CA GLY A 36 -4.71 -8.08 -14.77
C GLY A 36 -5.55 -6.87 -15.18
N THR A 37 -5.51 -5.75 -14.43
CA THR A 37 -6.10 -4.48 -14.88
C THR A 37 -5.04 -3.57 -15.45
N GLU A 38 -5.36 -2.85 -16.53
CA GLU A 38 -4.48 -1.87 -17.15
C GLU A 38 -5.16 -0.50 -17.14
N VAL A 39 -4.41 0.52 -16.76
CA VAL A 39 -4.82 1.93 -16.89
C VAL A 39 -4.05 2.49 -18.08
N LYS A 40 -4.78 2.95 -19.10
CA LYS A 40 -4.15 3.48 -20.31
C LYS A 40 -3.58 4.87 -20.06
N GLU A 41 -2.39 5.14 -20.60
CA GLU A 41 -1.74 6.45 -20.50
C GLU A 41 -2.61 7.56 -21.11
N THR A 42 -3.32 7.27 -22.20
CA THR A 42 -4.21 8.23 -22.88
C THR A 42 -5.42 8.65 -22.05
N GLU A 43 -5.74 7.90 -20.99
CA GLU A 43 -6.86 8.22 -20.08
C GLU A 43 -6.43 9.10 -18.91
N LEU A 44 -5.12 9.39 -18.77
CA LEU A 44 -4.56 10.15 -17.66
C LEU A 44 -4.04 11.52 -18.10
N SER A 45 -4.37 12.55 -17.33
CA SER A 45 -3.88 13.92 -17.53
C SER A 45 -2.42 14.08 -17.15
N ASP A 46 -1.96 13.33 -16.14
CA ASP A 46 -0.57 13.29 -15.69
C ASP A 46 -0.24 11.92 -15.09
N VAL A 47 0.54 11.12 -15.82
CA VAL A 47 0.96 9.77 -15.39
C VAL A 47 1.90 9.83 -14.18
N THR A 48 2.78 10.84 -14.10
CA THR A 48 3.78 10.92 -13.03
C THR A 48 3.11 11.29 -11.71
N ALA A 49 2.23 12.31 -11.71
CA ALA A 49 1.49 12.70 -10.52
C ALA A 49 0.52 11.59 -10.06
N TYR A 50 -0.13 10.89 -11.00
CA TYR A 50 -0.94 9.71 -10.71
C TYR A 50 -0.13 8.59 -10.02
N ASN A 51 1.07 8.32 -10.52
CA ASN A 51 1.97 7.31 -9.98
C ASN A 51 2.52 7.69 -8.60
N HIS A 52 2.89 8.95 -8.39
CA HIS A 52 3.27 9.45 -7.07
C HIS A 52 2.12 9.33 -6.05
N ALA A 53 0.89 9.64 -6.45
CA ALA A 53 -0.27 9.49 -5.58
C ALA A 53 -0.52 8.01 -5.20
N ASN A 54 -0.38 7.08 -6.15
CA ASN A 54 -0.43 5.64 -5.87
C ASN A 54 0.73 5.20 -4.96
N GLY A 55 1.94 5.71 -5.19
CA GLY A 55 3.10 5.42 -4.37
C GLY A 55 2.92 5.85 -2.92
N LEU A 56 2.41 7.06 -2.70
CA LEU A 56 2.07 7.57 -1.37
C LEU A 56 0.98 6.73 -0.69
N MET A 57 -0.07 6.35 -1.44
CA MET A 57 -1.15 5.50 -0.91
C MET A 57 -0.61 4.17 -0.35
N TRP A 58 0.20 3.45 -1.13
CA TRP A 58 0.82 2.20 -0.69
C TRP A 58 1.83 2.39 0.44
N GLY A 59 2.60 3.48 0.40
CA GLY A 59 3.55 3.84 1.46
C GLY A 59 2.85 4.12 2.79
N ILE A 60 1.75 4.88 2.80
CA ILE A 60 0.95 5.14 4.01
C ILE A 60 0.34 3.84 4.53
N TYR A 61 -0.19 3.00 3.64
CA TYR A 61 -0.78 1.72 4.02
C TYR A 61 0.23 0.77 4.68
N SER A 62 1.48 0.75 4.21
CA SER A 62 2.53 -0.11 4.78
C SER A 62 2.92 0.29 6.20
N LEU A 63 2.71 1.55 6.62
CA LEU A 63 3.03 2.02 7.97
C LEU A 63 2.25 1.28 9.05
N ILE A 64 1.04 0.81 8.76
CA ILE A 64 0.24 0.00 9.70
C ILE A 64 0.98 -1.31 10.03
N TYR A 65 1.58 -1.94 9.02
CA TYR A 65 2.29 -3.20 9.17
C TYR A 65 3.68 -3.02 9.80
N TRP A 66 4.37 -1.92 9.48
CA TRP A 66 5.59 -1.55 10.21
C TRP A 66 5.31 -1.30 11.69
N ALA A 67 4.23 -0.59 12.03
CA ALA A 67 3.82 -0.39 13.42
C ALA A 67 3.50 -1.72 14.11
N ALA A 68 2.76 -2.62 13.45
CA ALA A 68 2.49 -3.95 13.98
C ALA A 68 3.77 -4.79 14.16
N ALA A 69 4.72 -4.70 13.22
CA ALA A 69 6.01 -5.39 13.32
C ALA A 69 6.77 -4.99 14.58
N LEU A 70 6.86 -3.68 14.87
CA LEU A 70 7.56 -3.13 16.03
C LEU A 70 6.82 -3.40 17.34
N ILE A 71 5.50 -3.21 17.38
CA ILE A 71 4.67 -3.37 18.59
C ILE A 71 4.52 -4.85 18.96
N GLY A 72 4.52 -5.77 17.99
CA GLY A 72 4.23 -7.18 18.21
C GLY A 72 5.18 -7.89 19.18
N VAL A 73 6.42 -7.40 19.31
CA VAL A 73 7.39 -7.93 20.29
C VAL A 73 7.01 -7.60 21.73
N GLN A 74 6.32 -6.48 21.96
CA GLN A 74 5.91 -6.04 23.29
C GLN A 74 4.47 -6.46 23.59
N ASN A 75 3.59 -6.37 22.58
CA ASN A 75 2.17 -6.64 22.72
C ASN A 75 1.58 -7.24 21.44
N GLY A 76 1.61 -8.57 21.36
CA GLY A 76 1.06 -9.33 20.23
C GLY A 76 -0.43 -9.10 20.00
N ARG A 77 -1.23 -8.81 21.05
CA ARG A 77 -2.67 -8.53 20.89
C ARG A 77 -2.90 -7.22 20.15
N VAL A 78 -2.18 -6.16 20.51
CA VAL A 78 -2.28 -4.86 19.84
C VAL A 78 -1.80 -4.97 18.40
N ALA A 79 -0.69 -5.67 18.15
CA ALA A 79 -0.22 -5.92 16.79
C ALA A 79 -1.24 -6.70 15.95
N LEU A 80 -1.87 -7.72 16.52
CA LEU A 80 -2.92 -8.48 15.84
C LEU A 80 -4.13 -7.60 15.50
N VAL A 81 -4.57 -6.73 16.42
CA VAL A 81 -5.65 -5.77 16.18
C VAL A 81 -5.28 -4.79 15.07
N LEU A 82 -4.04 -4.28 15.03
CA LEU A 82 -3.56 -3.40 13.96
C LEU A 82 -3.58 -4.11 12.60
N ILE A 83 -3.10 -5.36 12.53
CA ILE A 83 -3.12 -6.16 11.30
C ILE A 83 -4.58 -6.39 10.85
N ALA A 84 -5.46 -6.77 11.77
CA ALA A 84 -6.87 -6.98 11.48
C ALA A 84 -7.54 -5.69 10.97
N ALA A 85 -7.26 -4.54 11.59
CA ALA A 85 -7.76 -3.25 11.14
C ALA A 85 -7.21 -2.87 9.75
N GLY A 86 -5.91 -3.13 9.50
CA GLY A 86 -5.30 -2.94 8.18
C GLY A 86 -6.00 -3.76 7.09
N CYS A 87 -6.34 -5.02 7.37
CA CYS A 87 -7.03 -5.89 6.42
C CYS A 87 -8.51 -5.52 6.25
N VAL A 88 -9.26 -5.32 7.34
CA VAL A 88 -10.72 -5.14 7.30
C VAL A 88 -11.11 -3.72 6.91
N ILE A 89 -10.38 -2.72 7.40
CA ILE A 89 -10.69 -1.30 7.17
C ILE A 89 -9.72 -0.72 6.14
N GLY A 90 -8.43 -1.03 6.28
CA GLY A 90 -7.39 -0.45 5.42
C GLY A 90 -7.53 -0.85 3.95
N ILE A 91 -7.87 -2.11 3.63
CA ILE A 91 -8.08 -2.53 2.22
C ILE A 91 -9.26 -1.78 1.56
N PRO A 92 -10.48 -1.73 2.15
CA PRO A 92 -11.55 -0.91 1.59
C PRO A 92 -11.17 0.57 1.42
N LEU A 93 -10.47 1.15 2.40
CA LEU A 93 -9.97 2.52 2.28
C LEU A 93 -8.98 2.67 1.13
N LEU A 94 -8.08 1.71 0.93
CA LEU A 94 -7.12 1.68 -0.18
C LEU A 94 -7.85 1.71 -1.53
N VAL A 95 -8.92 0.91 -1.68
CA VAL A 95 -9.74 0.88 -2.89
C VAL A 95 -10.43 2.22 -3.13
N VAL A 96 -11.00 2.83 -2.09
CA VAL A 96 -11.65 4.15 -2.20
C VAL A 96 -10.64 5.24 -2.57
N VAL A 97 -9.46 5.25 -1.95
CA VAL A 97 -8.39 6.20 -2.27
C VAL A 97 -7.92 6.00 -3.71
N TYR A 98 -7.71 4.76 -4.14
CA TYR A 98 -7.36 4.44 -5.52
C TYR A 98 -8.39 4.98 -6.52
N GLN A 99 -9.68 4.75 -6.29
CA GLN A 99 -10.75 5.28 -7.16
C GLN A 99 -10.75 6.81 -7.21
N ARG A 100 -10.49 7.48 -6.07
CA ARG A 100 -10.36 8.94 -6.03
C ARG A 100 -9.15 9.42 -6.84
N ILE A 101 -8.02 8.71 -6.77
CA ILE A 101 -6.84 9.00 -7.57
C ILE A 101 -7.19 8.85 -9.07
N CYS A 102 -7.80 7.74 -9.48
CA CYS A 102 -8.24 7.55 -10.87
C CYS A 102 -9.14 8.68 -11.35
N LYS A 103 -10.16 9.07 -10.55
CA LYS A 103 -11.07 10.17 -10.91
C LYS A 103 -10.35 11.52 -11.02
N LYS A 104 -9.39 11.79 -10.13
CA LYS A 104 -8.64 13.06 -10.09
C LYS A 104 -7.77 13.26 -11.34
N TYR A 105 -7.17 12.18 -11.84
CA TYR A 105 -6.23 12.25 -12.97
C TYR A 105 -6.85 11.80 -14.29
N LYS A 106 -8.14 11.46 -14.34
CA LYS A 106 -8.80 11.09 -15.59
C LYS A 106 -8.94 12.31 -16.52
N VAL A 107 -8.57 12.16 -17.79
CA VAL A 107 -8.85 13.16 -18.84
C VAL A 107 -10.36 13.26 -19.04
N GLN A 108 -10.89 14.49 -19.13
CA GLN A 108 -12.31 14.76 -19.37
C GLN A 108 -12.71 14.47 -20.82
#